data_AF-A0A059D6A3-F1
#
_entry.id   AF-A0A059D6A3-F1
#
_cell.length_a   1.000
_cell.length_b   1.000
_cell.length_c   1.000
_cell.angle_alpha   90.00
_cell.angle_beta   90.00
_cell.angle_gamma   90.00
#
_symmetry.space_group_name_H-M   'P 1'
#
loop_
_entity.id
_entity.type
_entity.pdbx_description
1 polymer ?
#
loop_
_entity_poly.entity_id
_entity_poly.type
_entity_poly.pdbx_seq_one_letter_code
_entity_poly.pdbx_strand_id
1 'polypeptide(L)'
;MDDADDIYMQSWTGTIIGPPNTVHEGRIYQLKLFCGKDYPDNPPAVRFQTRINMTCVNQETGVVEPSLMPMLGNWKREYTMEDILLQLKKEMLSPQNRKLAQPPEGNEDARMDQKGLVVRCCVM
;
A
#
# COMPACT_ATOMS: atom_id res chain seq x y z
N MET A 1 -7.93 -4.48 -16.58
CA MET A 1 -8.39 -5.80 -16.11
C MET A 1 -7.13 -6.55 -15.73
N ASP A 2 -6.69 -6.41 -14.48
CA ASP A 2 -5.48 -7.08 -13.99
C ASP A 2 -5.86 -8.53 -13.70
N ASP A 3 -5.53 -9.41 -14.65
CA ASP A 3 -5.53 -10.87 -14.53
C ASP A 3 -6.90 -11.54 -14.32
N ALA A 4 -7.61 -11.76 -15.43
CA ALA A 4 -8.84 -12.58 -15.50
C ALA A 4 -8.64 -14.07 -15.09
N ASP A 5 -7.42 -14.44 -14.67
CA ASP A 5 -7.01 -15.78 -14.23
C ASP A 5 -6.73 -15.83 -12.71
N ASP A 6 -6.90 -14.74 -11.95
CA ASP A 6 -6.73 -14.75 -10.48
C ASP A 6 -7.95 -15.38 -9.77
N ILE A 7 -8.24 -16.64 -10.14
CA ILE A 7 -9.30 -17.49 -9.58
C ILE A 7 -9.15 -17.63 -8.06
N TYR A 8 -7.93 -17.45 -7.55
CA TYR A 8 -7.59 -17.57 -6.13
C TYR A 8 -7.72 -16.28 -5.33
N MET A 9 -8.07 -15.15 -5.96
CA MET A 9 -8.22 -13.84 -5.31
C MET A 9 -7.02 -13.49 -4.41
N GLN A 10 -5.79 -13.73 -4.90
CA GLN A 10 -4.56 -13.52 -4.12
C GLN A 10 -4.12 -12.06 -4.14
N SER A 11 -4.45 -11.33 -5.20
CA SER A 11 -4.06 -9.94 -5.40
C SER A 11 -5.19 -8.97 -5.01
N TRP A 12 -4.86 -7.98 -4.19
CA TRP A 12 -5.77 -6.93 -3.77
C TRP A 12 -5.14 -5.55 -4.01
N THR A 13 -5.93 -4.61 -4.50
CA THR A 13 -5.49 -3.21 -4.63
C THR A 13 -6.01 -2.40 -3.46
N GLY A 14 -5.09 -1.83 -2.68
CA GLY A 14 -5.36 -0.88 -1.61
C GLY A 14 -5.20 0.56 -2.09
N THR A 15 -5.96 1.48 -1.49
CA THR A 15 -5.82 2.92 -1.71
C THR A 15 -5.74 3.63 -0.37
N ILE A 16 -4.72 4.47 -0.19
CA ILE A 16 -4.55 5.33 0.98
C ILE A 16 -4.64 6.78 0.52
N ILE A 17 -5.58 7.52 1.09
CA ILE A 17 -5.63 8.98 0.97
C ILE A 17 -4.71 9.54 2.03
N GLY A 18 -3.73 10.33 1.59
CA GLY A 18 -2.70 10.84 2.48
C GLY A 18 -3.28 11.75 3.57
N PRO A 19 -2.86 11.58 4.82
CA PRO A 19 -3.46 12.25 5.96
C PRO A 19 -3.19 13.77 5.97
N PRO A 20 -4.10 14.56 6.56
CA PRO A 20 -3.93 16.00 6.63
C PRO A 20 -2.73 16.41 7.50
N ASN A 21 -2.24 17.64 7.31
CA ASN A 21 -1.07 18.20 7.99
C ASN A 21 0.24 17.43 7.77
N THR A 22 0.35 16.74 6.63
CA THR A 22 1.57 16.06 6.20
C THR A 22 1.90 16.41 4.75
N VAL A 23 3.12 16.11 4.32
CA VAL A 23 3.53 16.16 2.90
C VAL A 23 2.73 15.20 1.99
N HIS A 24 1.92 14.33 2.59
CA HIS A 24 1.04 13.38 1.91
C HIS A 24 -0.39 13.94 1.75
N GLU A 25 -0.74 15.08 2.37
CA GLU A 25 -2.09 15.63 2.36
C GLU A 25 -2.63 15.80 0.93
N GLY A 26 -3.83 15.27 0.67
CA GLY A 26 -4.50 15.35 -0.63
C GLY A 26 -3.99 14.37 -1.69
N ARG A 27 -2.89 13.65 -1.44
CA ARG A 27 -2.32 12.66 -2.36
C ARG A 27 -3.06 11.33 -2.27
N ILE A 28 -3.15 10.62 -3.40
CA ILE A 28 -3.76 9.28 -3.47
C ILE A 28 -2.65 8.26 -3.77
N TYR A 29 -2.44 7.33 -2.84
CA TYR A 29 -1.45 6.26 -2.97
C TYR A 29 -2.14 4.94 -3.27
N GLN A 30 -1.79 4.33 -4.40
CA GLN A 30 -2.21 2.97 -4.74
C GLN A 30 -1.12 1.97 -4.34
N LEU A 31 -1.53 0.83 -3.80
CA LEU A 31 -0.66 -0.27 -3.44
C LEU A 31 -1.30 -1.61 -3.83
N LYS A 32 -0.47 -2.59 -4.16
CA LYS A 32 -0.88 -3.99 -4.29
C LYS A 32 -0.51 -4.77 -3.02
N LEU A 33 -1.46 -5.56 -2.54
CA LEU A 33 -1.29 -6.56 -1.50
C LEU A 33 -1.41 -7.93 -2.15
N PHE A 34 -0.42 -8.78 -1.96
CA PHE A 34 -0.40 -10.13 -2.54
C PHE A 34 -0.36 -11.17 -1.42
N CYS A 35 -1.40 -11.99 -1.34
CA CYS A 35 -1.51 -13.10 -0.42
C CYS A 35 -0.76 -14.30 -1.01
N GLY A 36 0.43 -14.59 -0.49
CA GLY A 36 1.17 -15.79 -0.89
C GLY A 36 0.48 -17.09 -0.46
N LYS A 37 1.04 -18.22 -0.87
CA LYS A 37 0.52 -19.56 -0.55
C LYS A 37 0.47 -19.84 0.96
N ASP A 38 1.36 -19.21 1.72
CA ASP A 38 1.48 -19.37 3.16
C ASP A 38 0.68 -18.33 3.96
N TYR A 39 -0.12 -17.49 3.30
CA TYR A 39 -1.05 -16.60 4.00
C TYR A 39 -2.21 -17.42 4.58
N PRO A 40 -2.66 -17.20 5.84
CA PRO A 40 -2.29 -16.10 6.74
C PRO A 40 -1.20 -16.44 7.77
N ASP A 41 -0.48 -17.55 7.66
CA ASP A 41 0.64 -17.85 8.56
C ASP A 41 1.83 -16.89 8.35
N ASN A 42 2.05 -16.46 7.11
CA ASN A 42 2.95 -15.37 6.76
C ASN A 42 2.19 -14.10 6.31
N PRO A 43 2.77 -12.90 6.49
CA PRO A 43 2.15 -11.66 6.05
C PRO A 43 2.01 -11.63 4.52
N PRO A 44 1.03 -10.87 3.99
CA PRO A 44 0.96 -10.60 2.56
C PRO A 44 2.14 -9.71 2.13
N ALA A 45 2.57 -9.84 0.89
CA ALA A 45 3.54 -8.92 0.31
C ALA A 45 2.83 -7.59 -0.02
N VAL A 46 3.40 -6.47 0.40
CA VAL A 46 2.81 -5.14 0.23
C VAL A 46 3.74 -4.27 -0.59
N ARG A 47 3.21 -3.66 -1.66
CA ARG A 47 3.98 -2.82 -2.58
C ARG A 47 3.19 -1.61 -3.02
N PHE A 48 3.77 -0.42 -2.84
CA PHE A 48 3.23 0.81 -3.43
C PHE A 48 3.42 0.80 -4.95
N GLN A 49 2.33 1.04 -5.69
CA GLN A 49 2.36 1.32 -7.12
C GLN A 49 2.67 2.80 -7.37
N THR A 50 2.13 3.68 -6.53
CA THR A 50 2.47 5.10 -6.54
C THR A 50 3.80 5.31 -5.84
N ARG A 51 4.75 6.02 -6.47
CA ARG A 51 6.03 6.34 -5.81
C ARG A 51 5.79 7.14 -4.52
N ILE A 52 6.41 6.67 -3.43
CA ILE A 52 6.32 7.27 -2.10
C ILE A 52 7.68 7.21 -1.43
N ASN A 53 8.07 8.30 -0.78
CA ASN A 53 9.22 8.28 0.13
C ASN A 53 8.71 8.04 1.54
N MET A 54 9.03 6.88 2.13
CA MET A 54 8.68 6.52 3.50
C MET A 54 9.74 5.60 4.07
N THR A 55 10.06 5.71 5.36
CA THR A 55 11.17 4.98 6.00
C THR A 55 11.06 3.47 5.89
N CYS A 56 9.85 2.90 5.90
CA CYS A 56 9.65 1.46 5.77
C CYS A 56 9.38 0.99 4.33
N VAL A 57 9.58 1.85 3.32
CA VAL A 57 9.36 1.53 1.91
C VAL A 57 10.66 1.64 1.14
N ASN A 58 11.00 0.59 0.40
CA ASN A 58 12.10 0.63 -0.55
C ASN A 58 11.75 1.59 -1.70
N GLN A 59 12.53 2.65 -1.89
CA GLN A 59 12.24 3.71 -2.87
C GLN A 59 12.36 3.25 -4.32
N GLU A 60 13.16 2.21 -4.60
CA GLU A 60 13.35 1.69 -5.95
C GLU A 60 12.23 0.72 -6.33
N THR A 61 11.87 -0.19 -5.42
CA THR A 61 10.90 -1.25 -5.73
C THR A 61 9.47 -0.90 -5.31
N GLY A 62 9.29 0.01 -4.34
CA GLY A 62 8.02 0.33 -3.69
C GLY A 62 7.57 -0.72 -2.66
N VAL A 63 8.39 -1.75 -2.39
CA VAL A 63 8.06 -2.80 -1.44
C VAL A 63 8.14 -2.28 -0.01
N VAL A 64 7.17 -2.65 0.83
CA VAL A 64 7.19 -2.37 2.26
C VAL A 64 8.06 -3.42 2.95
N GLU A 65 9.12 -2.98 3.63
CA GLU A 65 10.08 -3.86 4.28
C GLU A 65 9.53 -4.35 5.64
N PRO A 66 9.31 -5.67 5.84
CA PRO A 66 8.75 -6.18 7.09
C PRO A 66 9.61 -5.89 8.33
N SER A 67 10.93 -5.79 8.14
CA SER A 67 11.90 -5.43 9.20
C SER A 67 11.74 -4.00 9.69
N LEU A 68 11.20 -3.10 8.85
CA LEU A 68 11.02 -1.68 9.15
C LEU A 68 9.58 -1.35 9.55
N MET A 69 8.65 -2.30 9.37
CA MET A 69 7.24 -2.17 9.77
C MET A 69 6.92 -3.26 10.83
N PRO A 70 6.93 -2.92 12.13
CA PRO A 70 6.83 -3.91 13.21
C PRO A 70 5.62 -4.84 13.12
N MET A 71 4.50 -4.37 12.56
CA MET A 71 3.30 -5.17 12.34
C MET A 71 3.54 -6.31 11.33
N LEU A 72 4.26 -6.05 10.22
CA LEU A 72 4.60 -7.08 9.24
C LEU A 72 5.74 -7.97 9.75
N GLY A 73 6.71 -7.41 10.46
CA GLY A 73 7.81 -8.18 11.06
C GLY A 73 7.36 -9.12 12.20
N ASN A 74 6.27 -8.78 12.90
CA ASN A 74 5.66 -9.60 13.94
C ASN A 74 4.23 -9.99 13.55
N TRP A 75 4.08 -10.50 12.32
CA TRP A 75 2.79 -10.86 11.76
C TRP A 75 2.02 -11.84 12.65
N LYS A 76 0.72 -11.63 12.74
CA LYS A 76 -0.25 -12.51 13.42
C LYS A 76 -1.39 -12.75 12.46
N ARG A 77 -1.92 -13.98 12.46
CA ARG A 77 -3.05 -14.37 11.60
C ARG A 77 -4.33 -13.58 11.86
N GLU A 78 -4.45 -12.95 13.03
CA GLU A 78 -5.56 -12.06 13.36
C GLU A 78 -5.51 -10.71 12.63
N TYR A 79 -4.36 -10.31 12.08
CA TYR A 79 -4.26 -9.06 11.34
C TYR A 79 -4.94 -9.14 9.98
N THR A 80 -5.61 -8.05 9.62
CA THR A 80 -6.36 -7.92 8.39
C THR A 80 -5.66 -7.00 7.39
N MET A 81 -6.15 -6.97 6.15
CA MET A 81 -5.70 -5.99 5.15
C MET A 81 -5.98 -4.55 5.60
N GLU A 82 -7.07 -4.32 6.33
CA GLU A 82 -7.39 -3.01 6.91
C GLU A 82 -6.32 -2.60 7.92
N ASP A 83 -5.88 -3.50 8.80
CA ASP A 83 -4.82 -3.21 9.77
C ASP A 83 -3.52 -2.76 9.08
N ILE A 84 -3.18 -3.39 7.95
CA ILE A 84 -2.01 -3.00 7.14
C ILE A 84 -2.17 -1.58 6.62
N LEU A 85 -3.32 -1.25 6.03
CA LEU A 85 -3.60 0.09 5.50
C LEU A 85 -3.59 1.15 6.60
N LEU A 86 -4.19 0.84 7.77
CA LEU A 86 -4.20 1.71 8.93
C LEU A 86 -2.78 1.94 9.47
N GLN A 87 -1.96 0.89 9.52
CA GLN A 87 -0.58 1.02 10.00
C GLN A 87 0.28 1.81 9.03
N LEU A 88 0.11 1.64 7.71
CA LEU A 88 0.78 2.49 6.71
C LEU A 88 0.35 3.97 6.83
N LYS A 89 -0.94 4.23 7.07
CA LYS A 89 -1.44 5.59 7.34
C LYS A 89 -0.83 6.19 8.61
N LYS A 90 -0.62 5.38 9.67
CA LYS A 90 0.10 5.81 10.89
C LYS A 90 1.56 6.12 10.60
N GLU A 91 2.23 5.33 9.76
CA GLU A 91 3.60 5.60 9.36
C GLU A 91 3.72 6.93 8.60
N MET A 92 2.75 7.30 7.74
CA MET A 92 2.71 8.62 7.09
C MET A 92 2.61 9.79 8.07
N LEU A 93 1.96 9.56 9.23
CA LEU A 93 1.84 10.55 10.31
C LEU A 93 3.09 10.62 11.20
N SER A 94 4.00 9.63 11.11
CA SER A 94 5.17 9.55 11.98
C SER A 94 6.07 10.78 11.80
N PRO A 95 6.78 11.23 12.84
CA PRO A 95 7.67 12.39 12.75
C PRO A 95 8.72 12.27 11.64
N GLN A 96 9.13 11.05 11.32
CA GLN A 96 10.13 10.74 10.30
C GLN A 96 9.59 10.89 8.88
N ASN A 97 8.31 10.59 8.66
CA ASN A 97 7.71 10.56 7.31
C ASN A 97 6.84 11.79 7.00
N ARG A 98 6.17 12.37 8.00
CA ARG A 98 5.19 13.46 7.79
C ARG A 98 5.74 14.72 7.09
N LYS A 99 7.07 14.90 7.10
CA LYS A 99 7.80 16.02 6.46
C LYS A 99 8.79 15.54 5.38
N LEU A 100 8.84 14.25 5.08
CA LEU A 100 9.79 13.68 4.14
C LEU A 100 9.41 14.09 2.72
N ALA A 101 10.34 14.74 2.00
CA ALA A 101 10.08 15.21 0.66
C ALA A 101 9.63 14.07 -0.25
N GLN A 102 8.47 14.23 -0.89
CA GLN A 102 7.88 13.24 -1.77
C GLN A 102 8.24 13.49 -3.23
N PRO A 103 8.32 12.45 -4.07
CA PRO A 103 8.43 12.63 -5.52
C PRO A 103 7.23 13.41 -6.09
N PRO A 104 7.38 14.06 -7.26
CA PRO A 104 6.29 14.75 -7.93
C PRO A 104 5.13 13.79 -8.24
N GLU A 105 3.91 14.26 -8.08
CA GLU A 105 2.70 13.51 -8.42
C GLU A 105 2.56 13.51 -9.95
N GLY A 106 2.76 12.35 -10.59
CA GLY A 106 2.80 12.31 -12.05
C GLY A 106 3.18 10.94 -12.59
N ASN A 107 2.23 10.38 -13.33
CA ASN A 107 2.19 9.04 -13.91
C ASN A 107 3.32 8.76 -14.92
N GLU A 108 4.18 7.77 -14.68
CA GLU A 108 4.88 7.07 -15.77
C GLU A 108 4.02 5.95 -16.41
N ASP A 109 2.83 5.66 -15.86
CA ASP A 109 1.95 4.60 -16.38
C ASP A 109 0.56 5.13 -16.77
N ALA A 110 0.54 6.05 -17.75
CA ALA A 110 -0.68 6.47 -18.44
C ALA A 110 -0.99 5.56 -19.64
N ARG A 111 -0.71 4.26 -19.51
CA ARG A 111 -1.04 3.25 -20.52
C ARG A 111 -1.50 1.95 -19.87
N MET A 112 -2.73 1.93 -19.35
CA MET A 112 -3.60 0.76 -19.54
C MET A 112 -5.07 1.11 -19.29
N ASP A 113 -5.74 1.33 -20.41
CA ASP A 113 -7.11 1.02 -20.82
C ASP A 113 -8.28 1.03 -19.81
N GLN A 114 -9.35 1.66 -20.31
CA GLN A 114 -10.62 1.98 -19.69
C GLN A 114 -11.47 0.75 -19.28
N LYS A 115 -12.36 1.02 -18.30
CA LYS A 115 -13.60 0.31 -17.91
C LYS A 115 -13.50 -0.68 -16.73
N GLY A 116 -14.28 -0.39 -15.69
CA GLY A 116 -14.73 -1.39 -14.71
C GLY A 116 -14.92 -0.80 -13.31
N LEU A 117 -16.17 -0.66 -12.89
CA LEU A 117 -16.61 -0.14 -11.59
C LEU A 117 -16.01 -0.97 -10.43
N VAL A 118 -15.06 -0.41 -9.68
CA VAL A 118 -14.41 -1.06 -8.53
C VAL A 118 -15.27 -0.94 -7.26
N VAL A 119 -15.50 -2.06 -6.58
CA VAL A 119 -15.99 -2.09 -5.20
C VAL A 119 -14.90 -1.50 -4.31
N ARG A 120 -15.14 -0.28 -3.83
CA ARG A 120 -14.21 0.50 -3.01
C ARG A 120 -14.34 0.09 -1.56
N CYS A 121 -13.29 -0.49 -0.99
CA CYS A 121 -13.08 -0.39 0.45
C CYS A 121 -12.41 0.97 0.72
N CYS A 122 -13.25 2.00 0.87
CA CYS A 122 -12.81 3.30 1.38
C CYS A 122 -12.94 3.26 2.90
N VAL A 123 -11.81 3.19 3.60
CA VAL A 123 -11.78 3.57 5.02
C VAL A 123 -11.75 5.10 5.04
N MET A 124 -12.89 5.72 5.38
CA MET A 124 -12.99 7.16 5.64
C MET A 124 -12.24 7.53 6.93
#